data_AF-A0A913WZL6-F1
#
_entry.id   AF-A0A913WZL6-F1
#
_cell.length_a   1.000
_cell.length_b   1.000
_cell.length_c   1.000
_cell.angle_alpha   90.00
_cell.angle_beta   90.00
_cell.angle_gamma   90.00
#
_symmetry.space_group_name_H-M   'P 1'
#
loop_
_entity.id
_entity.type
_entity.pdbx_description
1 polymer ?
#
loop_
_entity_poly.entity_id
_entity_poly.type
_entity_poly.pdbx_seq_one_letter_code
_entity_poly.pdbx_strand_id
1 'polypeptide(L)'
;MYYIDDGRYGSFSDIPDTDFRVAPIEKLTSKLTYPSCICGHFLAGLDIVKEDCQLPKLSIGDWLYFDCFGAYTSTMLCNFNGFGNVKCTYYYATSKVWTSIQLNASQDFNASITFLE
;
A
#
# COMPACT_ATOMS: atom_id res chain seq x y z
N MET A 1 8.45 16.74 -8.69
CA MET A 1 8.66 16.21 -7.34
C MET A 1 7.35 16.35 -6.58
N TYR A 2 6.90 15.28 -5.92
CA TYR A 2 5.63 15.21 -5.21
C TYR A 2 5.87 14.70 -3.78
N TYR A 3 5.20 15.29 -2.81
CA TYR A 3 5.26 14.90 -1.41
C TYR A 3 3.97 14.19 -1.01
N ILE A 4 4.08 13.02 -0.39
CA ILE A 4 2.95 12.24 0.11
C ILE A 4 2.98 12.14 1.64
N ASP A 5 1.87 11.70 2.22
CA ASP A 5 1.66 11.62 3.68
C ASP A 5 2.15 10.30 4.31
N ASP A 6 2.95 9.53 3.58
CA ASP A 6 3.66 8.33 4.04
C ASP A 6 5.04 8.26 3.36
N GLY A 7 5.98 7.48 3.89
CA GLY A 7 7.36 7.48 3.39
C GLY A 7 8.22 6.29 3.85
N ARG A 8 9.53 6.40 3.65
CA ARG A 8 10.56 5.44 4.08
C ARG A 8 10.60 5.25 5.59
N TYR A 9 10.13 6.22 6.36
CA TYR A 9 10.01 6.06 7.82
C TYR A 9 8.65 5.49 8.25
N GLY A 10 7.76 5.24 7.29
CA GLY A 10 6.47 4.61 7.46
C GLY A 10 6.37 3.32 6.65
N SER A 11 5.36 3.21 5.80
CA SER A 11 5.04 1.95 5.14
C SER A 11 6.03 1.53 4.05
N PHE A 12 6.91 2.44 3.61
CA PHE A 12 7.91 2.19 2.55
C PHE A 12 9.31 1.84 3.09
N SER A 13 9.42 1.52 4.38
CA SER A 13 10.69 1.32 5.07
C SER A 13 11.60 0.27 4.41
N ASP A 14 11.08 -0.93 4.18
CA ASP A 14 11.87 -2.06 3.66
C ASP A 14 11.55 -2.41 2.20
N ILE A 15 10.98 -1.45 1.46
CA ILE A 15 10.54 -1.70 0.08
C ILE A 15 11.54 -1.07 -0.89
N PRO A 16 12.19 -1.88 -1.76
CA PRO A 16 13.02 -1.35 -2.84
C PRO A 16 12.18 -0.50 -3.80
N ASP A 17 12.79 0.55 -4.37
CA ASP A 17 12.09 1.43 -5.33
C ASP A 17 11.54 0.64 -6.55
N THR A 18 12.19 -0.46 -6.93
CA THR A 18 11.79 -1.27 -8.08
C THR A 18 10.53 -2.12 -7.88
N ASP A 19 10.10 -2.32 -6.63
CA ASP A 19 9.19 -3.43 -6.29
C ASP A 19 7.70 -3.07 -6.35
N PHE A 20 7.39 -1.79 -6.60
CA PHE A 20 6.01 -1.32 -6.70
C PHE A 20 5.83 -0.33 -7.85
N ARG A 21 4.64 -0.39 -8.45
CA ARG A 21 4.17 0.60 -9.41
C ARG A 21 3.35 1.65 -8.69
N VAL A 22 3.45 2.87 -9.21
CA VAL A 22 2.64 4.00 -8.74
C VAL A 22 1.76 4.49 -9.88
N ALA A 23 0.50 4.74 -9.57
CA ALA A 23 -0.47 5.29 -10.52
C ALA A 23 -1.45 6.23 -9.80
N PRO A 24 -1.94 7.29 -10.45
CA PRO A 24 -3.04 8.09 -9.92
C PRO A 24 -4.34 7.28 -9.88
N ILE A 25 -5.15 7.45 -8.83
CA ILE A 25 -6.44 6.75 -8.69
C ILE A 25 -7.44 7.22 -9.75
N GLU A 26 -7.53 8.54 -9.96
CA GLU A 26 -8.46 9.09 -10.94
C GLU A 26 -7.94 8.90 -12.37
N LYS A 27 -8.86 8.59 -13.28
CA LYS A 27 -8.57 8.56 -14.72
C LYS A 27 -8.24 9.97 -15.19
N LEU A 28 -6.97 10.23 -15.40
CA LEU A 28 -6.53 11.51 -15.91
C LEU A 28 -6.92 11.66 -17.38
N THR A 29 -7.43 12.84 -17.70
CA THR A 29 -7.88 13.23 -19.04
C THR A 29 -6.73 13.38 -20.04
N SER A 30 -5.50 13.57 -19.55
CA SER A 30 -4.29 13.69 -20.35
C SER A 30 -3.39 12.47 -20.22
N LYS A 31 -2.81 12.03 -21.35
CA LYS A 31 -1.79 10.96 -21.40
C LYS A 31 -0.36 11.48 -21.21
N LEU A 32 -0.17 12.79 -21.08
CA LEU A 32 1.16 13.39 -20.98
C LEU A 32 1.74 13.16 -19.59
N THR A 33 2.92 12.54 -19.53
CA THR A 33 3.68 12.28 -18.30
C THR A 33 4.97 13.08 -18.28
N TYR A 34 5.51 13.25 -17.08
CA TYR A 34 6.73 13.98 -16.79
C TYR A 34 7.62 13.15 -15.86
N PRO A 35 8.96 13.20 -16.03
CA PRO A 35 9.91 12.69 -15.06
C PRO A 35 9.63 13.29 -13.68
N SER A 36 9.42 12.42 -12.70
CA SER A 36 8.92 12.76 -11.38
C SER A 36 9.62 11.93 -10.31
N CYS A 37 9.69 12.51 -9.11
CA CYS A 37 10.17 11.86 -7.89
C CYS A 37 9.09 11.99 -6.82
N ILE A 38 8.89 10.92 -6.05
CA ILE A 38 7.97 10.86 -4.91
C ILE A 38 8.79 10.80 -3.63
N CYS A 39 8.48 11.72 -2.73
CA CYS A 39 9.11 11.79 -1.42
C CYS A 39 8.06 11.66 -0.33
N GLY A 40 8.43 11.04 0.78
CA GLY A 40 7.65 11.13 1.99
C GLY A 40 7.75 12.53 2.60
N HIS A 41 6.99 12.74 3.65
CA HIS A 41 6.86 14.03 4.31
C HIS A 41 7.98 14.33 5.32
N PHE A 42 8.89 13.39 5.57
CA PHE A 42 9.99 13.58 6.51
C PHE A 42 11.31 13.91 5.84
N LEU A 43 12.22 14.53 6.60
CA LEU A 43 13.66 14.64 6.29
C LEU A 43 13.95 14.81 4.79
N ALA A 44 13.50 15.95 4.24
CA ALA A 44 13.59 16.28 2.83
C ALA A 44 14.97 15.91 2.24
N GLY A 45 14.99 15.00 1.27
CA GLY A 45 16.19 14.50 0.59
C GLY A 45 16.66 13.10 1.02
N LEU A 46 16.21 12.57 2.15
CA LEU A 46 16.47 11.18 2.57
C LEU A 46 15.23 10.29 2.52
N ASP A 47 14.04 10.89 2.66
CA ASP A 47 12.76 10.19 2.56
C ASP A 47 12.29 10.09 1.10
N ILE A 48 13.10 9.46 0.26
CA ILE A 48 12.74 9.25 -1.15
C ILE A 48 12.09 7.88 -1.29
N VAL A 49 10.81 7.91 -1.66
CA VAL A 49 10.00 6.71 -1.89
C VAL A 49 10.29 6.16 -3.28
N LYS A 50 10.31 7.04 -4.30
CA LYS A 50 10.55 6.68 -5.68
C LYS A 50 11.35 7.77 -6.38
N GLU A 51 12.57 7.44 -6.78
CA GLU A 51 13.52 8.41 -7.34
C GLU A 51 13.14 8.80 -8.77
N ASP A 52 12.80 7.81 -9.61
CA ASP A 52 12.46 8.01 -11.01
C ASP A 52 11.14 7.31 -11.37
N CYS A 53 10.15 8.13 -11.75
CA CYS A 53 8.90 7.65 -12.30
C CYS A 53 8.31 8.62 -13.32
N GLN A 54 7.49 8.10 -14.22
CA GLN A 54 6.72 8.91 -15.15
C GLN A 54 5.32 9.11 -14.60
N LEU A 55 5.03 10.34 -14.18
CA LEU A 55 3.71 10.71 -13.67
C LEU A 55 3.12 11.85 -14.50
N PRO A 56 1.81 11.82 -14.74
CA PRO A 56 1.10 12.99 -15.24
C PRO A 56 1.14 14.12 -14.21
N LYS A 57 0.75 15.34 -14.62
CA LYS A 57 0.72 16.48 -13.71
C LYS A 57 -0.34 16.27 -12.63
N LEU A 58 0.11 16.12 -11.39
CA LEU A 58 -0.73 16.02 -10.20
C LEU A 58 -0.83 17.36 -9.45
N SER A 59 -1.91 17.53 -8.72
CA SER A 59 -2.20 18.65 -7.82
C SER A 59 -2.29 18.18 -6.37
N ILE A 60 -2.22 19.13 -5.43
CA ILE A 60 -2.43 18.83 -4.01
C ILE A 60 -3.85 18.27 -3.82
N GLY A 61 -3.95 17.12 -3.16
CA GLY A 61 -5.21 16.41 -2.92
C GLY A 61 -5.48 15.27 -3.91
N ASP A 62 -4.70 15.14 -4.99
CA ASP A 62 -4.76 13.98 -5.87
C ASP A 62 -4.21 12.74 -5.15
N TRP A 63 -4.83 11.59 -5.39
CA TRP A 63 -4.46 10.33 -4.75
C TRP A 63 -3.59 9.47 -5.65
N LEU A 64 -2.53 8.91 -5.06
CA LEU A 64 -1.70 7.88 -5.66
C LEU A 64 -2.06 6.51 -5.10
N TYR A 65 -2.00 5.52 -5.96
CA TYR A 65 -2.15 4.11 -5.67
C TYR A 65 -0.83 3.40 -5.90
N PHE A 66 -0.46 2.55 -4.94
CA PHE A 66 0.72 1.70 -4.97
C PHE A 66 0.26 0.23 -4.97
N ASP A 67 0.68 -0.54 -5.97
CA ASP A 67 0.34 -1.96 -6.05
C ASP A 67 1.30 -2.82 -5.22
N CYS A 68 0.95 -4.11 -5.03
CA CYS A 68 1.77 -5.10 -4.33
C CYS A 68 2.21 -4.72 -2.90
N PHE A 69 1.48 -3.82 -2.25
CA PHE A 69 1.88 -3.15 -1.01
C PHE A 69 1.43 -3.85 0.29
N GLY A 70 1.45 -5.19 0.30
CA GLY A 70 0.87 -5.98 1.39
C GLY A 70 1.86 -6.57 2.41
N ALA A 71 3.07 -6.94 1.97
CA ALA A 71 4.07 -7.62 2.80
C ALA A 71 5.17 -6.65 3.23
N TYR A 72 5.66 -6.76 4.46
CA TYR A 72 6.73 -5.92 5.02
C TYR A 72 6.47 -4.40 4.95
N THR A 73 5.19 -4.02 4.88
CA THR A 73 4.76 -2.61 4.79
C THR A 73 4.29 -2.13 6.16
N SER A 74 3.01 -2.30 6.48
CA SER A 74 2.40 -1.91 7.75
C SER A 74 3.03 -2.58 8.98
N THR A 75 3.65 -3.76 8.82
CA THR A 75 4.33 -4.47 9.91
C THR A 75 5.64 -3.82 10.32
N MET A 76 6.23 -2.99 9.46
CA MET A 76 7.54 -2.34 9.67
C MET A 76 7.40 -0.86 10.05
N LEU A 77 6.17 -0.40 10.29
CA LEU A 77 5.87 1.00 10.62
C LEU A 77 6.61 1.46 11.88
N CYS A 78 7.23 2.63 11.78
CA CYS A 78 7.77 3.36 12.91
C CYS A 78 7.01 4.68 13.07
N ASN A 79 6.57 5.03 14.29
CA ASN A 79 5.97 6.34 14.58
C ASN A 79 7.05 7.44 14.66
N PHE A 80 7.88 7.53 13.63
CA PHE A 80 8.92 8.55 13.54
C PHE A 80 8.26 9.94 13.51
N ASN A 81 8.75 10.87 14.34
CA ASN A 81 8.18 12.21 14.54
C ASN A 81 6.69 12.28 14.92
N GLY A 82 6.09 11.21 15.43
CA GLY A 82 4.73 11.25 15.99
C GLY A 82 3.60 11.41 14.98
N PHE A 83 3.86 11.28 13.67
CA PHE A 83 2.79 11.11 12.69
C PHE A 83 2.35 9.64 12.78
N GLY A 84 1.10 9.43 13.20
CA GLY A 84 0.58 8.10 13.46
C GLY A 84 0.52 7.22 12.20
N ASN A 85 0.69 5.92 12.43
CA ASN A 85 0.52 4.79 11.51
C ASN A 85 -0.65 4.92 10.50
N VAL A 86 -0.56 4.16 9.41
CA VAL A 86 -1.62 3.94 8.39
C VAL A 86 -3.01 4.02 9.02
N LYS A 87 -3.74 5.10 8.67
CA LYS A 87 -4.90 5.54 9.44
C LYS A 87 -6.10 4.58 9.37
N CYS A 88 -6.18 3.72 8.35
CA CYS A 88 -7.24 2.72 8.19
C CYS A 88 -6.83 1.61 7.20
N THR A 89 -6.94 0.34 7.60
CA THR A 89 -6.91 -0.80 6.69
C THR A 89 -8.32 -1.31 6.48
N TYR A 90 -8.79 -1.33 5.24
CA TYR A 90 -10.10 -1.85 4.88
C TYR A 90 -9.97 -3.24 4.25
N TYR A 91 -10.56 -4.24 4.90
CA TYR A 91 -10.64 -5.59 4.36
C TYR A 91 -11.93 -5.77 3.56
N TYR A 92 -11.82 -6.33 2.36
CA TYR A 92 -12.98 -6.67 1.54
C TYR A 92 -12.81 -8.06 0.93
N ALA A 93 -13.93 -8.74 0.71
CA ALA A 93 -13.98 -10.02 0.04
C ALA A 93 -15.21 -10.06 -0.87
N THR A 94 -15.07 -10.69 -2.03
CA THR A 94 -16.25 -10.97 -2.86
C THR A 94 -17.12 -12.02 -2.20
N SER A 95 -18.43 -12.03 -2.47
CA SER A 95 -19.34 -13.05 -1.93
C SER A 95 -18.85 -14.46 -2.23
N LYS A 96 -18.28 -14.69 -3.42
CA LYS A 96 -17.69 -15.98 -3.80
C LYS A 96 -16.53 -16.39 -2.87
N VAL A 97 -15.58 -15.49 -2.65
CA VAL A 97 -14.44 -15.73 -1.76
C VAL A 97 -14.91 -15.97 -0.33
N TRP A 98 -15.87 -15.16 0.14
CA TRP A 98 -16.45 -15.31 1.48
C TRP A 98 -17.11 -16.69 1.67
N THR A 99 -17.94 -17.12 0.73
CA THR A 99 -18.56 -18.46 0.78
C THR A 99 -17.51 -19.57 0.77
N SER A 100 -16.46 -19.46 -0.03
CA SER A 100 -15.36 -20.44 -0.02
C SER A 100 -14.63 -20.50 1.32
N ILE A 101 -14.38 -19.36 1.96
CA ILE A 101 -13.77 -19.30 3.30
C ILE A 101 -14.67 -20.02 4.32
N GLN A 102 -15.99 -19.77 4.29
CA GLN A 102 -16.94 -20.41 5.20
C GLN A 102 -17.02 -21.93 5.02
N LEU A 103 -17.02 -22.40 3.77
CA LEU A 103 -17.02 -23.84 3.46
C LEU A 103 -15.75 -24.52 3.97
N ASN A 104 -14.57 -23.93 3.72
CA ASN A 104 -13.31 -24.53 4.16
C ASN A 104 -13.17 -24.51 5.68
N ALA A 105 -13.52 -23.39 6.34
CA ALA A 105 -13.44 -23.29 7.80
C ALA A 105 -14.36 -24.31 8.51
N SER A 106 -15.54 -24.59 7.95
CA SER A 106 -16.45 -25.60 8.49
C SER A 106 -15.97 -27.04 8.27
N GLN A 107 -15.27 -27.31 7.15
CA GLN A 107 -14.63 -28.60 6.91
C GLN A 107 -13.43 -28.84 7.85
N ASP A 108 -12.57 -27.83 8.03
CA ASP A 108 -11.41 -27.91 8.93
C ASP A 108 -11.83 -28.13 10.38
N PHE A 109 -12.92 -27.47 10.82
CA PHE A 109 -13.51 -27.71 12.15
C PHE A 109 -13.99 -29.15 12.32
N ASN A 110 -14.68 -29.71 11.32
CA ASN A 110 -15.18 -31.09 11.38
C ASN A 110 -14.05 -32.13 11.30
N ALA A 111 -13.02 -31.89 10.49
CA ALA A 111 -11.83 -32.75 10.41
C ALA A 111 -11.07 -32.78 11.73
N SER A 112 -11.03 -31.66 12.47
CA SER A 112 -10.36 -31.57 13.78
C SER A 112 -11.04 -32.40 14.88
N ILE A 113 -12.35 -32.63 14.76
CA ILE A 113 -13.13 -33.44 15.71
C ILE A 113 -12.93 -34.94 15.46
N THR A 114 -12.67 -35.36 14.22
CA THR A 114 -12.53 -36.78 13.86
C THR A 114 -11.22 -37.42 14.34
N PHE A 115 -10.24 -36.63 14.79
CA PHE A 115 -8.99 -37.13 15.40
C PHE A 115 -9.10 -37.34 16.93
N LEU A 116 -10.25 -37.04 17.54
CA LEU A 116 -10.47 -37.13 18.99
C LEU A 116 -11.45 -38.25 19.40
N GLU A 117 -11.89 -39.10 18.47
CA GLU A 117 -12.62 -40.36 18.73
C GLU A 117 -11.72 -41.58 18.46
#